data_AF-D6E768-F1
#
_entry.id   AF-D6E768-F1
#
_cell.length_a   1.000
_cell.length_b   1.000
_cell.length_c   1.000
_cell.angle_alpha   90.00
_cell.angle_beta   90.00
_cell.angle_gamma   90.00
#
_symmetry.space_group_name_H-M   'P 1'
#
loop_
_entity.id
_entity.type
_entity.pdbx_description
1 polymer ?
#
loop_
_entity_poly.entity_id
_entity_poly.type
_entity_poly.pdbx_seq_one_letter_code
_entity_poly.pdbx_strand_id
1 'polypeptide(L)'
;MWDWLKAYGVSYYGTFWKIVGMKEYRFIYRHSALEEAEAILESAGIPVDSPLAQKLFNDHLDRATQEASIHYGQPYFNAATMAGIFRVALKKMAKTLGVDFPSLPEVRDIAHEPWWSELT
;
A
#
# COMPACT_ATOMS: atom_id res chain seq x y z
N MET A 1 -0.93 27.64 -3.11
CA MET A 1 -1.17 26.42 -3.95
C MET A 1 -0.09 25.36 -3.77
N TRP A 2 1.17 25.71 -3.48
CA TRP A 2 2.19 24.73 -3.11
C TRP A 2 2.22 24.44 -1.60
N ASP A 3 1.41 25.14 -0.83
CA ASP A 3 1.34 25.06 0.64
C ASP A 3 0.87 23.69 1.10
N TRP A 4 -0.06 23.06 0.39
CA TRP A 4 -0.46 21.67 0.69
C TRP A 4 0.68 20.69 0.44
N LEU A 5 1.39 20.80 -0.70
CA LEU A 5 2.55 19.96 -1.00
C LEU A 5 3.68 20.14 0.02
N LYS A 6 3.94 21.39 0.45
CA LYS A 6 4.90 21.70 1.52
C LYS A 6 4.45 21.17 2.88
N ALA A 7 3.17 21.29 3.21
CA ALA A 7 2.60 20.84 4.48
C ALA A 7 2.73 19.33 4.67
N TYR A 8 2.62 18.55 3.58
CA TYR A 8 2.82 17.10 3.65
C TYR A 8 4.29 16.67 3.72
N GLY A 9 5.24 17.56 3.44
CA GLY A 9 6.67 17.31 3.67
C GLY A 9 7.25 16.07 2.98
N VAL A 10 6.66 15.62 1.86
CA VAL A 10 7.10 14.37 1.20
C VAL A 10 8.45 14.57 0.53
N SER A 11 9.40 13.68 0.83
CA SER A 11 10.81 13.82 0.40
C SER A 11 11.01 13.79 -1.12
N TYR A 12 10.05 13.21 -1.87
CA TYR A 12 10.16 13.03 -3.32
C TYR A 12 8.83 13.27 -4.05
N TYR A 13 8.90 13.88 -5.23
CA TYR A 13 7.74 14.11 -6.10
C TYR A 13 7.05 12.79 -6.46
N GLY A 14 5.71 12.78 -6.51
CA GLY A 14 4.91 11.60 -6.89
C GLY A 14 4.76 10.52 -5.82
N THR A 15 5.36 10.67 -4.63
CA THR A 15 5.23 9.69 -3.54
C THR A 15 4.02 9.95 -2.63
N PHE A 16 3.45 11.15 -2.68
CA PHE A 16 2.36 11.59 -1.80
C PHE A 16 1.19 10.59 -1.73
N TRP A 17 0.61 10.25 -2.88
CA TRP A 17 -0.54 9.32 -2.91
C TRP A 17 -0.19 7.90 -2.49
N LYS A 18 1.05 7.46 -2.69
CA LYS A 18 1.53 6.17 -2.18
C LYS A 18 1.61 6.17 -0.66
N ILE A 19 2.17 7.23 -0.07
CA ILE A 19 2.29 7.39 1.39
C ILE A 19 0.89 7.47 2.03
N VAL A 20 0.02 8.31 1.50
CA VAL A 20 -1.36 8.45 1.97
C VAL A 20 -2.14 7.14 1.78
N GLY A 21 -1.96 6.47 0.65
CA GLY A 21 -2.56 5.16 0.38
C GLY A 21 -2.09 4.08 1.34
N MET A 22 -0.85 4.12 1.83
CA MET A 22 -0.35 3.19 2.86
C MET A 22 -0.99 3.45 4.23
N LYS A 23 -1.21 4.72 4.60
CA LYS A 23 -1.97 5.07 5.80
C LYS A 23 -3.42 4.59 5.70
N GLU A 24 -4.05 4.82 4.55
CA GLU A 24 -5.39 4.35 4.24
C GLU A 24 -5.48 2.82 4.26
N TYR A 25 -4.47 2.13 3.71
CA TYR A 25 -4.37 0.68 3.74
C TYR A 25 -4.40 0.15 5.17
N ARG A 26 -3.58 0.72 6.05
CA ARG A 26 -3.53 0.35 7.47
C ARG A 26 -4.86 0.59 8.17
N PHE A 27 -5.53 1.69 7.85
CA PHE A 27 -6.85 1.99 8.37
C PHE A 27 -7.91 0.97 7.91
N ILE A 28 -7.94 0.62 6.62
CA ILE A 28 -8.92 -0.31 6.04
C ILE A 28 -8.68 -1.76 6.49
N TYR A 29 -7.42 -2.22 6.43
CA TYR A 29 -7.08 -3.64 6.56
C TYR A 29 -6.47 -4.01 7.90
N ARG A 30 -6.25 -3.05 8.81
CA ARG A 30 -5.66 -3.26 10.15
C ARG A 30 -4.25 -3.87 10.15
N HIS A 31 -3.60 -3.85 9.00
CA HIS A 31 -2.21 -4.26 8.77
C HIS A 31 -1.56 -3.27 7.83
N SER A 32 -0.25 -3.07 7.95
CA SER A 32 0.46 -2.31 6.94
C SER A 32 0.64 -3.14 5.66
N ALA A 33 0.64 -2.47 4.51
CA ALA A 33 0.93 -3.12 3.23
C ALA A 33 2.35 -3.71 3.20
N LEU A 34 3.28 -3.17 3.99
CA LEU A 34 4.66 -3.65 4.09
C LEU A 34 4.74 -4.95 4.89
N GLU A 35 4.12 -5.03 6.07
CA GLU A 35 4.08 -6.26 6.88
C GLU A 35 3.45 -7.43 6.11
N GLU A 36 2.37 -7.19 5.36
CA GLU A 36 1.78 -8.24 4.52
C GLU A 36 2.69 -8.61 3.33
N ALA A 37 3.43 -7.66 2.75
CA ALA A 37 4.41 -7.97 1.71
C ALA A 37 5.56 -8.84 2.24
N GLU A 38 6.08 -8.48 3.41
CA GLU A 38 7.13 -9.22 4.12
C GLU A 38 6.66 -10.65 4.42
N ALA A 39 5.47 -10.82 4.99
CA ALA A 39 4.91 -12.13 5.29
C ALA A 39 4.72 -13.01 4.02
N ILE A 40 4.33 -12.41 2.89
CA ILE A 40 4.25 -13.12 1.60
C ILE A 40 5.64 -13.57 1.14
N LEU A 41 6.65 -12.71 1.22
CA LEU A 41 8.02 -13.01 0.80
C LEU A 41 8.67 -14.08 1.69
N GLU A 42 8.48 -13.98 3.00
CA GLU A 42 8.93 -14.97 3.98
C GLU A 42 8.31 -16.35 3.71
N SER A 43 7.00 -16.40 3.46
CA SER A 43 6.30 -17.64 3.11
C SER A 43 6.81 -18.27 1.81
N ALA A 44 7.33 -17.44 0.89
CA ALA A 44 7.94 -17.88 -0.36
C ALA A 44 9.44 -18.19 -0.23
N GLY A 45 10.05 -17.98 0.94
CA GLY A 45 11.49 -18.15 1.15
C GLY A 45 12.37 -17.10 0.44
N ILE A 46 11.81 -15.93 0.15
CA ILE A 46 12.51 -14.82 -0.54
C ILE A 46 12.97 -13.80 0.51
N PRO A 47 14.28 -13.47 0.58
CA PRO A 47 14.75 -12.41 1.47
C PRO A 47 14.14 -11.05 1.09
N VAL A 48 13.60 -10.34 2.08
CA VAL A 48 12.93 -9.04 1.92
C VAL A 48 13.84 -7.99 1.26
N ASP A 49 15.12 -7.98 1.64
CA ASP A 49 16.11 -7.02 1.11
C ASP A 49 16.69 -7.43 -0.25
N SER A 50 16.20 -8.52 -0.86
CA SER A 50 16.72 -8.98 -2.14
C SER A 50 16.26 -8.08 -3.31
N PRO A 51 17.09 -7.91 -4.36
CA PRO A 51 16.65 -7.25 -5.60
C PRO A 51 15.42 -7.91 -6.23
N LEU A 52 15.25 -9.23 -6.02
CA LEU A 52 14.08 -9.97 -6.48
C LEU A 52 12.80 -9.53 -5.75
N ALA A 53 12.85 -9.39 -4.42
CA ALA A 53 11.71 -8.91 -3.63
C ALA A 53 11.26 -7.52 -4.10
N GLN A 54 12.20 -6.60 -4.26
CA GLN A 54 11.90 -5.25 -4.75
C GLN A 54 11.31 -5.27 -6.16
N LYS A 55 11.85 -6.09 -7.06
CA LYS A 55 11.32 -6.25 -8.41
C LYS A 55 9.90 -6.83 -8.42
N LEU A 56 9.64 -7.88 -7.64
CA LEU A 56 8.31 -8.50 -7.53
C LEU A 56 7.27 -7.48 -7.06
N PHE A 57 7.57 -6.76 -5.99
CA PHE A 57 6.67 -5.75 -5.46
C PHE A 57 6.36 -4.65 -6.50
N ASN A 58 7.41 -4.09 -7.12
CA ASN A 58 7.25 -3.04 -8.14
C ASN A 58 6.46 -3.54 -9.36
N ASP A 59 6.78 -4.72 -9.90
CA ASP A 59 6.11 -5.29 -11.07
C ASP A 59 4.62 -5.53 -10.81
N HIS A 60 4.24 -5.97 -9.60
CA HIS A 60 2.84 -6.19 -9.24
C HIS A 60 2.10 -4.88 -8.94
N LEU A 61 2.78 -3.91 -8.31
CA LEU A 61 2.23 -2.59 -8.07
C LEU A 61 1.96 -1.84 -9.37
N ASP A 62 2.90 -1.86 -10.31
CA ASP A 62 2.78 -1.19 -11.60
C ASP A 62 1.62 -1.77 -12.42
N ARG A 63 1.50 -3.11 -12.47
CA ARG A 63 0.36 -3.77 -13.14
C ARG A 63 -0.97 -3.42 -12.49
N ALA A 64 -1.05 -3.49 -11.15
CA ALA A 64 -2.28 -3.13 -10.44
C ALA A 64 -2.67 -1.65 -10.67
N THR A 65 -1.68 -0.77 -10.80
CA THR A 65 -1.89 0.64 -11.13
C THR A 65 -2.42 0.84 -12.55
N GLN A 66 -1.89 0.10 -13.53
CA GLN A 66 -2.34 0.15 -14.93
C GLN A 66 -3.78 -0.35 -15.12
N GLU A 67 -4.21 -1.30 -14.30
CA GLU A 67 -5.57 -1.85 -14.32
C GLU A 67 -6.57 -1.01 -13.53
N ALA A 68 -6.10 -0.06 -12.72
CA ALA A 68 -6.97 0.81 -11.93
C ALA A 68 -7.69 1.83 -12.81
N SER A 69 -8.98 2.01 -12.57
CA SER A 69 -9.78 3.03 -13.26
C SER A 69 -9.59 4.40 -12.63
N ILE A 70 -9.54 5.43 -13.47
CA ILE A 70 -9.47 6.83 -13.06
C ILE A 70 -10.86 7.44 -13.25
N HIS A 71 -11.40 8.07 -12.21
CA HIS A 71 -12.69 8.76 -12.31
C HIS A 71 -12.58 10.03 -13.16
N TYR A 72 -13.61 10.29 -13.97
CA TYR A 72 -13.69 11.53 -14.75
C TYR A 72 -13.60 12.75 -13.83
N GLY A 73 -12.67 13.67 -14.12
CA GLY A 73 -12.43 14.87 -13.31
C GLY A 73 -11.45 14.68 -12.15
N GLN A 74 -10.91 13.47 -11.93
CA GLN A 74 -9.87 13.20 -10.92
C GLN A 74 -8.70 12.45 -11.56
N PRO A 75 -7.69 13.14 -12.14
CA PRO A 75 -6.61 12.51 -12.89
C PRO A 75 -5.58 11.76 -12.02
N TYR A 76 -5.85 11.59 -10.72
CA TYR A 76 -4.97 10.95 -9.76
C TYR A 76 -5.75 9.95 -8.89
N PHE A 77 -5.04 8.94 -8.38
CA PHE A 77 -5.61 8.01 -7.42
C PHE A 77 -5.69 8.65 -6.05
N ASN A 78 -6.88 8.67 -5.45
CA ASN A 78 -7.05 9.09 -4.07
C ASN A 78 -6.51 8.02 -3.10
N ALA A 79 -6.57 8.32 -1.80
CA ALA A 79 -6.09 7.44 -0.73
C ALA A 79 -6.69 6.01 -0.82
N ALA A 80 -8.02 5.92 -0.94
CA ALA A 80 -8.75 4.65 -0.98
C ALA A 80 -8.42 3.84 -2.23
N THR A 81 -8.30 4.49 -3.40
CA THR A 81 -7.89 3.83 -4.64
C THR A 81 -6.47 3.30 -4.52
N MET A 82 -5.53 4.06 -3.96
CA MET A 82 -4.17 3.59 -3.72
C MET A 82 -4.11 2.42 -2.75
N ALA A 83 -4.90 2.44 -1.67
CA ALA A 83 -5.03 1.29 -0.75
C ALA A 83 -5.57 0.05 -1.48
N GLY A 84 -6.57 0.22 -2.35
CA GLY A 84 -7.08 -0.85 -3.21
C GLY A 84 -6.01 -1.40 -4.16
N ILE A 85 -5.24 -0.53 -4.80
CA ILE A 85 -4.11 -0.90 -5.68
C ILE A 85 -3.09 -1.74 -4.91
N PHE A 86 -2.68 -1.32 -3.71
CA PHE A 86 -1.78 -2.12 -2.86
C PHE A 86 -2.37 -3.51 -2.57
N ARG A 87 -3.67 -3.59 -2.23
CA ARG A 87 -4.31 -4.87 -1.91
C ARG A 87 -4.32 -5.82 -3.10
N VAL A 88 -4.64 -5.30 -4.29
CA VAL A 88 -4.63 -6.08 -5.53
C VAL A 88 -3.22 -6.53 -5.88
N ALA A 89 -2.22 -5.64 -5.76
CA ALA A 89 -0.83 -5.97 -6.02
C ALA A 89 -0.34 -7.12 -5.13
N LEU A 90 -0.57 -7.03 -3.82
CA LEU A 90 -0.15 -8.05 -2.85
C LEU A 90 -0.87 -9.39 -3.09
N LYS A 91 -2.19 -9.38 -3.36
CA LYS A 91 -2.94 -10.60 -3.68
C LYS A 91 -2.42 -11.28 -4.93
N LYS A 92 -2.10 -10.51 -5.97
CA LYS A 92 -1.50 -11.04 -7.20
C LYS A 92 -0.10 -11.59 -6.95
N MET A 93 0.70 -10.90 -6.13
CA MET A 93 2.04 -11.35 -5.75
C MET A 93 2.00 -12.69 -5.02
N ALA A 94 1.16 -12.83 -3.99
CA ALA A 94 0.97 -14.09 -3.27
C ALA A 94 0.56 -15.23 -4.22
N LYS A 95 -0.41 -14.97 -5.12
CA LYS A 95 -0.84 -15.92 -6.15
C LYS A 95 0.29 -16.32 -7.10
N THR A 96 1.11 -15.36 -7.55
CA THR A 96 2.25 -15.63 -8.44
C THR A 96 3.33 -16.48 -7.76
N LEU A 97 3.54 -16.28 -6.46
CA LEU A 97 4.50 -17.05 -5.66
C LEU A 97 3.95 -18.39 -5.17
N GLY A 98 2.66 -18.67 -5.39
CA GLY A 98 2.03 -19.93 -4.97
C GLY A 98 1.87 -20.05 -3.45
N VAL A 99 1.82 -18.94 -2.74
CA VAL A 99 1.62 -18.89 -1.28
C VAL A 99 0.24 -18.32 -0.94
N ASP A 100 -0.26 -18.67 0.23
CA ASP A 100 -1.50 -18.09 0.74
C ASP A 100 -1.29 -16.61 1.10
N PHE A 101 -2.36 -15.83 0.93
CA PHE A 101 -2.35 -14.45 1.39
C PHE A 101 -2.36 -14.44 2.94
N PRO A 102 -1.47 -13.69 3.60
CA PRO A 102 -1.29 -13.79 5.04
C PRO A 102 -2.54 -13.36 5.81
N SER A 103 -2.85 -14.09 6.87
CA SER A 103 -3.85 -13.74 7.88
C SER A 103 -3.12 -13.33 9.15
N LEU A 104 -2.56 -12.12 9.15
CA LEU A 104 -1.84 -11.58 10.31
C LEU A 104 -2.81 -11.36 11.49
N PRO A 105 -2.38 -11.58 12.74
CA PRO A 105 -3.22 -11.30 13.91
C PRO A 105 -3.55 -9.81 13.97
N GLU A 106 -4.81 -9.45 14.21
CA GLU A 106 -5.21 -8.05 14.35
C GLU A 106 -4.35 -7.34 15.39
N VAL A 107 -3.71 -6.24 14.98
CA VAL A 107 -2.93 -5.40 15.89
C VAL A 107 -3.94 -4.63 16.75
N ARG A 108 -4.14 -5.10 17.99
CA ARG A 108 -5.16 -4.59 18.93
C ARG A 108 -5.00 -3.11 19.32
N ASP A 109 -3.84 -2.51 19.03
CA ASP A 109 -3.51 -1.11 19.36
C ASP A 109 -3.56 -0.14 18.18
N ILE A 110 -4.10 -0.54 17.02
CA ILE A 110 -4.37 0.45 15.95
C ILE A 110 -5.64 1.20 16.34
N ALA A 111 -5.47 2.45 16.80
CA ALA A 111 -6.59 3.36 16.99
C ALA A 111 -7.47 3.32 15.73
N HIS A 112 -8.76 3.03 15.90
CA HIS A 112 -9.75 2.97 14.82
C HIS A 112 -10.11 4.38 14.31
N GLU A 113 -9.44 5.41 14.80
CA GLU A 113 -9.61 6.76 14.33
C GLU A 113 -9.00 6.87 12.92
N PRO A 114 -9.74 7.46 11.97
CA PRO A 114 -9.18 7.78 10.67
C PRO A 114 -7.83 8.50 10.85
N TRP A 115 -6.82 8.12 10.06
CA TRP A 115 -5.48 8.72 10.19
C TRP A 115 -5.47 10.24 9.91
N TRP A 116 -6.57 10.78 9.39
CA TRP A 116 -6.81 12.18 9.10
C TRP A 116 -7.74 12.88 10.11
N SER A 117 -8.28 12.18 11.12
CA SER A 117 -9.03 12.82 12.20
C SER A 117 -8.10 13.18 13.34
N GLU A 118 -7.79 14.47 13.47
CA GLU A 118 -7.26 15.02 14.71
C GLU A 118 -8.45 15.33 15.63
N LEU A 119 -8.81 14.40 16.50
CA LEU A 119 -9.59 14.68 17.72
C LEU A 119 -8.77 14.19 18.93
N THR A 120 -7.57 14.73 19.08
CA THR A 120 -6.82 14.72 20.34
C THR A 120 -6.39 16.13 20.69
#